data_AF-A0A7S0V0H2-F1
#
_entry.id   AF-A0A7S0V0H2-F1
#
_cell.length_a   1.000
_cell.length_b   1.000
_cell.length_c   1.000
_cell.angle_alpha   90.00
_cell.angle_beta   90.00
_cell.angle_gamma   90.00
#
_symmetry.space_group_name_H-M   'P 1'
#
loop_
_entity.id
_entity.type
_entity.pdbx_description
1 polymer ?
#
loop_
_entity_poly.entity_id
_entity_poly.type
_entity_poly.pdbx_seq_one_letter_code
_entity_poly.pdbx_strand_id
1 'polypeptide(L)'
;MSVGEESKEQGSLSGSLKLNVLQIIKLEQAQNGLKHSDYARYRHHCTNKLASLYKSLKMQHGRFKYQKRKIELHKINDSKHLQILLFSAERAWAHAMDLKQATERVPDHRQRNHLARRLARASRWAAELAAAASVHADNRTALETEAYHSWLSGQFYIERLTNSPILTPSTPPPSDPSKGSKSSASLVLVPERQTEAWVTALARLTRARRIFLDLSRLARDAESQSLCLSTADDIDSSIRFCNYKLQSTRSSFPIPQSEEDLLAFAQNNYGAEGRGGGGRLTG
;
A
#
# COMPACT_ATOMS: atom_id res chain seq x y z
N MET A 1 34.18 -4.47 49.65
CA MET A 1 33.07 -5.09 48.90
C MET A 1 32.40 -3.99 48.09
N SER A 2 32.86 -3.76 46.87
CA SER A 2 32.26 -2.79 45.95
C SER A 2 31.53 -3.59 44.88
N VAL A 3 30.21 -3.51 44.89
CA VAL A 3 29.32 -4.21 43.96
C VAL A 3 29.43 -3.50 42.62
N GLY A 4 30.07 -4.16 41.65
CA GLY A 4 30.09 -3.71 40.26
C GLY A 4 28.69 -3.88 39.66
N GLU A 5 28.09 -2.78 39.23
CA GLU A 5 26.90 -2.78 38.40
C GLU A 5 27.24 -3.40 37.05
N GLU A 6 26.78 -4.64 36.82
CA GLU A 6 26.71 -5.23 35.50
C GLU A 6 25.61 -4.53 34.70
N SER A 7 25.99 -3.50 33.94
CA SER A 7 25.20 -2.97 32.85
C SER A 7 25.09 -4.04 31.75
N LYS A 8 23.95 -4.74 31.73
CA LYS A 8 23.55 -5.62 30.62
C LYS A 8 23.59 -4.81 29.30
N GLU A 9 24.59 -5.07 28.47
CA GLU A 9 24.56 -4.75 27.05
C GLU A 9 23.31 -5.40 26.44
N GLN A 10 22.31 -4.57 26.12
CA GLN A 10 21.23 -4.98 25.24
C GLN A 10 21.81 -5.11 23.84
N GLY A 11 22.20 -6.33 23.48
CA GLY A 11 22.64 -6.67 22.13
C GLY A 11 21.58 -6.23 21.11
N SER A 12 21.95 -5.22 20.32
CA SER A 12 21.22 -4.79 19.14
C SER A 12 21.19 -5.93 18.13
N LEU A 13 20.10 -6.71 18.12
CA LEU A 13 19.80 -7.68 17.07
C LEU A 13 19.34 -6.93 15.81
N SER A 14 20.31 -6.31 15.14
CA SER A 14 20.15 -5.71 13.82
C SER A 14 19.76 -6.78 12.78
N GLY A 15 18.56 -6.68 12.23
CA GLY A 15 18.21 -7.12 10.87
C GLY A 15 18.21 -8.62 10.53
N SER A 16 17.53 -9.49 11.30
CA SER A 16 17.47 -10.94 10.99
C SER A 16 16.07 -11.47 10.63
N LEU A 17 14.99 -10.70 10.77
CA LEU A 17 13.65 -11.21 10.47
C LEU A 17 13.46 -11.36 8.96
N LYS A 18 12.92 -12.50 8.51
CA LYS A 18 12.60 -12.78 7.11
C LYS A 18 11.10 -12.93 6.93
N LEU A 19 10.54 -12.24 5.95
CA LEU A 19 9.13 -12.34 5.58
C LEU A 19 8.98 -12.14 4.06
N ASN A 20 8.58 -13.20 3.35
CA ASN A 20 8.24 -13.12 1.92
C ASN A 20 6.83 -12.52 1.78
N VAL A 21 6.74 -11.20 1.85
CA VAL A 21 5.47 -10.45 1.87
C VAL A 21 4.64 -10.76 0.64
N LEU A 22 5.26 -10.69 -0.55
CA LEU A 22 4.53 -10.86 -1.80
C LEU A 22 3.98 -12.29 -1.94
N GLN A 23 4.80 -13.29 -1.61
CA GLN A 23 4.41 -14.70 -1.66
C GLN A 23 3.27 -14.99 -0.68
N ILE A 24 3.37 -14.49 0.57
CA ILE A 24 2.32 -14.66 1.58
C ILE A 24 1.01 -14.04 1.09
N ILE A 25 1.04 -12.80 0.59
CA ILE A 25 -0.17 -12.13 0.07
C ILE A 25 -0.80 -12.98 -1.04
N LYS A 26 -0.05 -13.31 -2.10
CA LYS A 26 -0.61 -14.01 -3.27
C LYS A 26 -1.14 -15.40 -2.90
N LEU A 27 -0.44 -16.14 -2.03
CA LEU A 27 -0.90 -17.45 -1.53
C LEU A 27 -2.19 -17.33 -0.73
N GLU A 28 -2.21 -16.43 0.25
CA GLU A 28 -3.35 -16.26 1.16
C GLU A 28 -4.57 -15.72 0.41
N GLN A 29 -4.39 -14.82 -0.55
CA GLN A 29 -5.46 -14.33 -1.42
C GLN A 29 -6.04 -15.47 -2.28
N ALA A 30 -5.18 -16.26 -2.93
CA ALA A 30 -5.60 -17.35 -3.80
C ALA A 30 -6.34 -18.47 -3.05
N GLN A 31 -5.95 -18.76 -1.81
CA GLN A 31 -6.56 -19.81 -0.99
C GLN A 31 -7.89 -19.36 -0.35
N ASN A 32 -8.06 -18.07 -0.08
CA ASN A 32 -9.15 -17.57 0.78
C ASN A 32 -10.19 -16.70 0.05
N GLY A 33 -10.38 -16.93 -1.26
CA GLY A 33 -11.55 -16.43 -2.00
C GLY A 33 -11.26 -15.49 -3.17
N LEU A 34 -10.06 -14.91 -3.28
CA LEU A 34 -9.80 -13.92 -4.34
C LEU A 34 -9.72 -14.51 -5.75
N LYS A 35 -9.57 -15.83 -5.90
CA LYS A 35 -9.74 -16.50 -7.20
C LYS A 35 -11.12 -16.25 -7.83
N HIS A 36 -12.14 -16.01 -7.01
CA HIS A 36 -13.51 -15.71 -7.44
C HIS A 36 -13.92 -14.28 -7.04
N SER A 37 -12.95 -13.41 -6.77
CA SER A 37 -13.17 -12.01 -6.38
C SER A 37 -14.06 -11.83 -5.13
N ASP A 38 -14.06 -12.80 -4.21
CA ASP A 38 -14.78 -12.73 -2.93
C ASP A 38 -13.94 -12.03 -1.85
N TYR A 39 -14.00 -10.70 -1.85
CA TYR A 39 -13.27 -9.87 -0.90
C TYR A 39 -13.83 -9.94 0.52
N ALA A 40 -15.13 -10.20 0.68
CA ALA A 40 -15.77 -10.33 1.98
C ALA A 40 -15.23 -11.55 2.75
N ARG A 41 -15.08 -12.70 2.06
CA ARG A 41 -14.46 -13.90 2.61
C ARG A 41 -13.00 -13.68 2.97
N TYR A 42 -12.22 -13.03 2.11
CA TYR A 42 -10.81 -12.75 2.41
C TYR A 42 -10.63 -11.79 3.59
N ARG A 43 -11.51 -10.79 3.73
CA ARG A 43 -11.53 -9.90 4.90
C ARG A 43 -11.82 -10.67 6.19
N HIS A 44 -12.74 -11.62 6.15
CA HIS A 44 -13.03 -12.48 7.29
C HIS A 44 -11.82 -13.35 7.66
N HIS A 45 -11.17 -13.97 6.66
CA HIS A 45 -9.91 -14.70 6.84
C HIS A 45 -8.84 -13.85 7.52
N CYS A 46 -8.58 -12.63 7.02
CA CYS A 46 -7.59 -11.73 7.62
C CYS A 46 -7.93 -11.41 9.09
N THR A 47 -9.22 -11.30 9.43
CA THR A 47 -9.66 -11.07 10.82
C THR A 47 -9.31 -12.26 11.71
N ASN A 48 -9.55 -13.48 11.25
CA ASN A 48 -9.22 -14.70 11.99
C ASN A 48 -7.71 -14.91 12.09
N LYS A 49 -6.96 -14.63 11.02
CA LYS A 49 -5.50 -14.67 11.01
C LYS A 49 -4.92 -13.71 12.05
N LEU A 50 -5.41 -12.47 12.10
CA LEU A 50 -5.02 -11.50 13.13
C LEU A 50 -5.31 -12.03 14.53
N ALA A 51 -6.52 -12.56 14.78
CA ALA A 51 -6.87 -13.12 16.08
C ALA A 51 -5.92 -14.25 16.52
N SER A 52 -5.56 -15.14 15.60
CA SER A 52 -4.59 -16.22 15.82
C SER A 52 -3.18 -15.69 16.11
N LEU A 53 -2.72 -14.69 15.35
CA LEU A 53 -1.41 -14.05 15.57
C LEU A 53 -1.34 -13.38 16.94
N TYR A 54 -2.34 -12.57 17.31
CA TYR A 54 -2.42 -11.94 18.63
C TYR A 54 -2.50 -12.96 19.76
N LYS A 55 -3.20 -14.08 19.58
CA LYS A 55 -3.23 -15.19 20.55
C LYS A 55 -1.85 -15.82 20.70
N SER A 56 -1.16 -16.10 19.59
CA SER A 56 0.17 -16.73 19.60
C SER A 56 1.24 -15.88 20.30
N LEU A 57 1.16 -14.55 20.14
CA LEU A 57 2.07 -13.59 20.79
C LEU A 57 1.61 -13.19 22.20
N LYS A 58 0.50 -13.75 22.69
CA LYS A 58 -0.12 -13.38 23.98
C LYS A 58 -0.42 -11.87 24.09
N MET A 59 -0.71 -11.23 22.95
CA MET A 59 -1.00 -9.80 22.79
C MET A 59 -2.49 -9.50 22.58
N GLN A 60 -3.38 -10.30 23.16
CA GLN A 60 -4.82 -10.11 22.98
C GLN A 60 -5.33 -8.82 23.64
N HIS A 61 -6.34 -8.18 23.03
CA HIS A 61 -6.87 -6.87 23.44
C HIS A 61 -7.77 -6.88 24.70
N GLY A 62 -7.55 -7.82 25.62
CA GLY A 62 -8.41 -8.02 26.80
C GLY A 62 -9.75 -8.69 26.46
N ARG A 63 -10.24 -9.55 27.36
CA ARG A 63 -11.49 -10.32 27.17
C ARG A 63 -12.75 -9.54 27.56
N PHE A 64 -12.67 -8.76 28.64
CA PHE A 64 -13.81 -8.05 29.23
C PHE A 64 -13.76 -6.52 29.02
N LYS A 65 -12.56 -5.96 28.96
CA LYS A 65 -12.32 -4.54 28.68
C LYS A 65 -11.30 -4.43 27.58
N TYR A 66 -11.62 -3.63 26.55
CA TYR A 66 -10.71 -3.39 25.44
C TYR A 66 -9.43 -2.70 25.94
N GLN A 67 -8.30 -3.34 25.69
CA GLN A 67 -6.97 -2.82 25.96
C GLN A 67 -6.20 -2.79 24.65
N LYS A 68 -5.96 -1.58 24.14
CA LYS A 68 -5.18 -1.39 22.92
C LYS A 68 -3.74 -1.83 23.18
N ARG A 69 -3.32 -2.89 22.49
CA ARG A 69 -1.93 -3.36 22.50
C ARG A 69 -1.32 -2.98 21.17
N LYS A 70 -0.65 -1.82 21.15
CA LYS A 70 0.04 -1.32 19.96
C LYS A 70 1.34 -2.11 19.78
N ILE A 71 1.70 -2.42 18.54
CA ILE A 71 3.03 -2.91 18.21
C ILE A 71 3.97 -1.71 18.26
N GLU A 72 4.89 -1.73 19.22
CA GLU A 72 5.93 -0.71 19.33
C GLU A 72 7.18 -1.22 18.62
N LEU A 73 7.84 -0.35 17.85
CA LEU A 73 9.00 -0.70 17.01
C LEU A 73 10.06 -1.48 17.80
N HIS A 74 10.45 -0.97 18.98
CA HIS A 74 11.47 -1.58 19.83
C HIS A 74 11.10 -2.95 20.42
N LYS A 75 9.84 -3.42 20.28
CA LYS A 75 9.38 -4.73 20.79
C LYS A 75 9.30 -5.79 19.69
N ILE A 76 9.68 -5.47 18.46
CA ILE A 76 9.59 -6.39 17.32
C ILE A 76 10.76 -7.37 17.36
N ASN A 77 10.44 -8.61 17.74
CA ASN A 77 11.39 -9.70 17.92
C ASN A 77 10.97 -11.00 17.20
N ASP A 78 9.73 -11.09 16.72
CA ASP A 78 9.18 -12.23 15.97
C ASP A 78 8.60 -11.73 14.64
N SER A 79 8.78 -12.49 13.55
CA SER A 79 8.19 -12.22 12.23
C SER A 79 6.67 -12.12 12.28
N LYS A 80 6.03 -12.74 13.28
CA LYS A 80 4.58 -12.60 13.54
C LYS A 80 4.16 -11.15 13.81
N HIS A 81 5.01 -10.32 14.40
CA HIS A 81 4.70 -8.89 14.59
C HIS A 81 4.57 -8.18 13.24
N LEU A 82 5.47 -8.47 12.29
CA LEU A 82 5.38 -7.96 10.92
C LEU A 82 4.13 -8.50 10.22
N GLN A 83 3.80 -9.79 10.41
CA GLN A 83 2.56 -10.37 9.87
C GLN A 83 1.30 -9.68 10.42
N ILE A 84 1.27 -9.26 11.68
CA ILE A 84 0.11 -8.50 12.21
C ILE A 84 -0.08 -7.19 11.45
N LEU A 85 1.01 -6.46 11.16
CA LEU A 85 0.92 -5.22 10.38
C LEU A 85 0.47 -5.51 8.94
N LEU A 86 1.02 -6.55 8.32
CA LEU A 86 0.64 -7.01 6.99
C LEU A 86 -0.86 -7.37 6.91
N PHE A 87 -1.36 -8.25 7.77
CA PHE A 87 -2.77 -8.65 7.75
C PHE A 87 -3.72 -7.53 8.22
N SER A 88 -3.22 -6.54 8.96
CA SER A 88 -3.98 -5.31 9.26
C SER A 88 -4.17 -4.44 8.02
N ALA A 89 -3.14 -4.34 7.17
CA ALA A 89 -3.20 -3.69 5.86
C ALA A 89 -4.13 -4.47 4.91
N GLU A 90 -3.92 -5.78 4.73
CA GLU A 90 -4.74 -6.63 3.85
C GLU A 90 -6.22 -6.60 4.24
N ARG A 91 -6.57 -6.67 5.54
CA ARG A 91 -7.97 -6.54 5.98
C ARG A 91 -8.57 -5.18 5.64
N ALA A 92 -7.77 -4.10 5.71
CA ALA A 92 -8.22 -2.76 5.35
C ALA A 92 -8.45 -2.65 3.84
N TRP A 93 -7.51 -3.16 3.04
CA TRP A 93 -7.57 -3.22 1.58
C TRP A 93 -8.72 -4.10 1.08
N ALA A 94 -8.90 -5.31 1.61
CA ALA A 94 -9.99 -6.22 1.23
C ALA A 94 -11.37 -5.58 1.45
N HIS A 95 -11.55 -4.83 2.54
CA HIS A 95 -12.78 -4.07 2.74
C HIS A 95 -12.92 -2.95 1.70
N ALA A 96 -11.85 -2.25 1.35
CA ALA A 96 -11.92 -1.25 0.29
C ALA A 96 -12.35 -1.86 -1.06
N MET A 97 -11.85 -3.06 -1.40
CA MET A 97 -12.19 -3.75 -2.64
C MET A 97 -13.63 -4.30 -2.65
N ASP A 98 -14.12 -4.79 -1.50
CA ASP A 98 -15.54 -5.16 -1.30
C ASP A 98 -16.46 -3.96 -1.57
N LEU A 99 -16.13 -2.79 -1.00
CA LEU A 99 -16.84 -1.54 -1.26
C LEU A 99 -16.72 -1.11 -2.73
N LYS A 100 -15.57 -1.35 -3.36
CA LYS A 100 -15.33 -1.00 -4.77
C LYS A 100 -16.28 -1.77 -5.67
N GLN A 101 -16.34 -3.10 -5.52
CA GLN A 101 -17.28 -3.94 -6.25
C GLN A 101 -18.74 -3.54 -6.03
N ALA A 102 -19.12 -3.22 -4.78
CA ALA A 102 -20.47 -2.76 -4.48
C ALA A 102 -20.80 -1.43 -5.17
N THR A 103 -19.83 -0.50 -5.18
CA THR A 103 -19.97 0.84 -5.78
C THR A 103 -19.98 0.80 -7.32
N GLU A 104 -19.28 -0.16 -7.93
CA GLU A 104 -19.32 -0.39 -9.38
C GLU A 104 -20.72 -0.83 -9.85
N ARG A 105 -21.43 -1.61 -9.03
CA ARG A 105 -22.82 -2.01 -9.30
C ARG A 105 -23.80 -0.87 -9.07
N VAL A 106 -23.63 -0.14 -7.97
CA VAL A 106 -24.51 0.98 -7.59
C VAL A 106 -23.66 2.17 -7.18
N PRO A 107 -23.55 3.21 -8.03
CA PRO A 107 -22.78 4.41 -7.72
C PRO A 107 -23.27 5.12 -6.46
N ASP A 108 -22.46 5.11 -5.39
CA ASP A 108 -22.72 5.86 -4.16
C ASP A 108 -21.48 6.63 -3.70
N HIS A 109 -21.58 7.96 -3.66
CA HIS A 109 -20.51 8.86 -3.20
C HIS A 109 -20.09 8.60 -1.75
N ARG A 110 -20.99 8.15 -0.87
CA ARG A 110 -20.66 7.83 0.53
C ARG A 110 -19.80 6.58 0.60
N GLN A 111 -20.14 5.56 -0.19
CA GLN A 111 -19.37 4.32 -0.28
C GLN A 111 -18.00 4.57 -0.91
N ARG A 112 -17.92 5.42 -1.94
CA ARG A 112 -16.67 5.92 -2.54
C ARG A 112 -15.75 6.58 -1.50
N ASN A 113 -16.28 7.51 -0.73
CA ASN A 113 -15.54 8.16 0.37
C ASN A 113 -15.15 7.17 1.48
N HIS A 114 -15.97 6.15 1.73
CA HIS A 114 -15.63 5.09 2.67
C HIS A 114 -14.48 4.22 2.16
N LEU A 115 -14.53 3.80 0.90
CA LEU A 115 -13.47 3.08 0.19
C LEU A 115 -12.13 3.83 0.27
N ALA A 116 -12.11 5.12 -0.07
CA ALA A 116 -10.89 5.92 -0.03
C ALA A 116 -10.29 5.98 1.39
N ARG A 117 -11.13 6.12 2.43
CA ARG A 117 -10.69 6.05 3.83
C ARG A 117 -10.13 4.68 4.22
N ARG A 118 -10.70 3.59 3.69
CA ARG A 118 -10.20 2.23 3.92
C ARG A 118 -8.83 2.00 3.27
N LEU A 119 -8.61 2.48 2.04
CA LEU A 119 -7.30 2.44 1.38
C LEU A 119 -6.27 3.30 2.10
N ALA A 120 -6.63 4.51 2.54
CA ALA A 120 -5.75 5.34 3.35
C ALA A 120 -5.29 4.60 4.62
N ARG A 121 -6.22 3.87 5.27
CA ARG A 121 -5.89 3.04 6.44
C ARG A 121 -5.00 1.87 6.09
N ALA A 122 -5.20 1.20 4.94
CA ALA A 122 -4.32 0.14 4.47
C ALA A 122 -2.89 0.66 4.24
N SER A 123 -2.75 1.80 3.55
CA SER A 123 -1.46 2.47 3.32
C SER A 123 -0.74 2.80 4.63
N ARG A 124 -1.45 3.29 5.65
CA ARG A 124 -0.85 3.58 6.97
C ARG A 124 -0.30 2.34 7.66
N TRP A 125 -1.04 1.22 7.62
CA TRP A 125 -0.54 -0.05 8.17
C TRP A 125 0.68 -0.56 7.41
N ALA A 126 0.69 -0.42 6.08
CA ALA A 126 1.84 -0.78 5.25
C ALA A 126 3.05 0.14 5.51
N ALA A 127 2.82 1.43 5.80
CA ALA A 127 3.89 2.35 6.21
C ALA A 127 4.50 1.95 7.57
N GLU A 128 3.66 1.59 8.56
CA GLU A 128 4.15 1.05 9.84
C GLU A 128 4.93 -0.26 9.64
N LEU A 129 4.47 -1.13 8.72
CA LEU A 129 5.16 -2.36 8.35
C LEU A 129 6.53 -2.08 7.71
N ALA A 130 6.61 -1.17 6.75
CA ALA A 130 7.86 -0.80 6.09
C ALA A 130 8.85 -0.18 7.07
N ALA A 131 8.39 0.71 7.96
CA ALA A 131 9.22 1.28 9.01
C ALA A 131 9.77 0.21 9.96
N ALA A 132 8.92 -0.73 10.40
CA ALA A 132 9.36 -1.86 11.23
C ALA A 132 10.36 -2.78 10.50
N ALA A 133 10.10 -3.10 9.23
CA ALA A 133 10.96 -3.97 8.44
C ALA A 133 12.33 -3.33 8.17
N SER A 134 12.39 -2.01 7.96
CA SER A 134 13.67 -1.30 7.75
C SER A 134 14.65 -1.39 8.92
N VAL A 135 14.14 -1.61 10.14
CA VAL A 135 14.97 -1.71 11.36
C VAL A 135 15.24 -3.16 11.76
N HIS A 136 14.24 -4.04 11.62
CA HIS A 136 14.28 -5.38 12.22
C HIS A 136 14.40 -6.53 11.22
N ALA A 137 14.14 -6.29 9.93
CA ALA A 137 14.11 -7.33 8.91
C ALA A 137 15.33 -7.29 7.98
N ASP A 138 15.48 -8.32 7.16
CA ASP A 138 16.48 -8.35 6.11
C ASP A 138 16.17 -7.34 4.99
N ASN A 139 17.19 -6.96 4.22
CA ASN A 139 17.07 -5.96 3.14
C ASN A 139 15.98 -6.34 2.13
N ARG A 140 15.79 -7.64 1.86
CA ARG A 140 14.75 -8.13 0.96
C ARG A 140 13.36 -7.83 1.51
N THR A 141 13.08 -8.19 2.77
CA THR A 141 11.80 -7.90 3.41
C THR A 141 11.57 -6.38 3.50
N ALA A 142 12.60 -5.60 3.80
CA ALA A 142 12.50 -4.14 3.81
C ALA A 142 12.06 -3.58 2.44
N LEU A 143 12.67 -4.04 1.35
CA LEU A 143 12.27 -3.64 0.00
C LEU A 143 10.87 -4.12 -0.38
N GLU A 144 10.50 -5.37 -0.06
CA GLU A 144 9.15 -5.89 -0.37
C GLU A 144 8.05 -5.10 0.36
N THR A 145 8.26 -4.78 1.64
CA THR A 145 7.32 -3.97 2.43
C THR A 145 7.22 -2.53 1.93
N GLU A 146 8.34 -1.96 1.49
CA GLU A 146 8.38 -0.62 0.88
C GLU A 146 7.63 -0.58 -0.45
N ALA A 147 7.82 -1.59 -1.31
CA ALA A 147 7.09 -1.73 -2.56
C ALA A 147 5.58 -1.84 -2.32
N TYR A 148 5.19 -2.68 -1.36
CA TYR A 148 3.79 -2.89 -0.97
C TYR A 148 3.14 -1.60 -0.43
N HIS A 149 3.83 -0.86 0.44
CA HIS A 149 3.35 0.44 0.91
C HIS A 149 3.21 1.44 -0.23
N SER A 150 4.22 1.54 -1.11
CA SER A 150 4.20 2.45 -2.26
C SER A 150 3.02 2.14 -3.19
N TRP A 151 2.73 0.86 -3.43
CA TRP A 151 1.59 0.42 -4.22
C TRP A 151 0.25 0.82 -3.58
N LEU A 152 0.03 0.50 -2.29
CA LEU A 152 -1.20 0.87 -1.58
C LEU A 152 -1.43 2.38 -1.50
N SER A 153 -0.35 3.15 -1.30
CA SER A 153 -0.40 4.61 -1.31
C SER A 153 -0.85 5.11 -2.69
N GLY A 154 -0.26 4.61 -3.76
CA GLY A 154 -0.66 4.94 -5.13
C GLY A 154 -2.13 4.65 -5.41
N GLN A 155 -2.62 3.47 -5.01
CA GLN A 155 -4.03 3.10 -5.16
C GLN A 155 -4.96 4.02 -4.36
N PHE A 156 -4.58 4.39 -3.14
CA PHE A 156 -5.34 5.38 -2.36
C PHE A 156 -5.45 6.72 -3.08
N TYR A 157 -4.34 7.25 -3.64
CA TYR A 157 -4.36 8.53 -4.34
C TYR A 157 -5.26 8.48 -5.57
N ILE A 158 -5.18 7.41 -6.38
CA ILE A 158 -6.07 7.22 -7.54
C ILE A 158 -7.53 7.29 -7.10
N GLU A 159 -7.91 6.46 -6.12
CA GLU A 159 -9.31 6.37 -5.69
C GLU A 159 -9.79 7.67 -5.04
N ARG A 160 -8.93 8.39 -4.32
CA ARG A 160 -9.28 9.70 -3.77
C ARG A 160 -9.58 10.72 -4.88
N LEU A 161 -8.82 10.67 -5.97
CA LEU A 161 -8.92 11.63 -7.08
C LEU A 161 -10.10 11.33 -8.00
N THR A 162 -10.40 10.04 -8.25
CA THR A 162 -11.58 9.61 -9.02
C THR A 162 -12.89 9.91 -8.29
N ASN A 163 -12.87 9.92 -6.96
CA ASN A 163 -14.06 10.20 -6.15
C ASN A 163 -14.36 11.70 -5.97
N SER A 164 -13.49 12.60 -6.48
CA SER A 164 -13.72 14.04 -6.43
C SER A 164 -14.76 14.46 -7.49
N PRO A 165 -15.82 15.23 -7.12
CA PRO A 165 -16.95 15.55 -8.00
C PRO A 165 -16.59 16.42 -9.23
N ILE A 166 -15.34 16.88 -9.35
CA ILE A 166 -14.89 17.81 -10.41
C ILE A 166 -14.51 17.07 -11.72
N LEU A 167 -14.35 15.74 -11.72
CA LEU A 167 -13.76 15.00 -12.86
C LEU A 167 -14.57 13.77 -13.32
N THR A 168 -15.81 13.95 -13.77
CA THR A 168 -16.46 12.93 -14.60
C THR A 168 -16.74 13.43 -16.03
N PRO A 169 -15.76 13.37 -16.95
CA PRO A 169 -16.04 12.95 -18.32
C PRO A 169 -16.09 11.42 -18.34
N SER A 170 -17.21 10.88 -18.83
CA SER A 170 -17.63 9.47 -18.77
C SER A 170 -16.87 8.51 -19.70
N THR A 171 -15.63 8.79 -20.12
CA THR A 171 -14.96 7.98 -21.15
C THR A 171 -13.87 7.07 -20.56
N PRO A 172 -13.97 5.73 -20.70
CA PRO A 172 -12.89 4.81 -20.36
C PRO A 172 -11.68 5.01 -21.29
N PRO A 173 -10.46 4.65 -20.84
CA PRO A 173 -9.26 4.73 -21.67
C PRO A 173 -9.38 3.83 -22.92
N PRO A 174 -8.88 4.25 -24.09
CA PRO A 174 -8.89 3.42 -25.28
C PRO A 174 -8.00 2.18 -25.08
N SER A 175 -8.51 1.01 -25.48
CA SER A 175 -7.88 -0.31 -25.34
C SER A 175 -6.74 -0.58 -26.33
N ASP A 176 -6.40 0.39 -27.19
CA ASP A 176 -5.47 0.21 -28.30
C ASP A 176 -4.53 1.43 -28.46
N PRO A 177 -3.20 1.29 -28.28
CA PRO A 177 -2.24 2.39 -28.39
C PRO A 177 -1.97 2.83 -29.84
N SER A 178 -2.55 2.18 -30.85
CA SER A 178 -2.26 2.40 -32.27
C SER A 178 -3.19 3.38 -32.99
N LYS A 179 -4.28 3.85 -32.36
CA LYS A 179 -5.19 4.83 -32.97
C LYS A 179 -4.93 6.25 -32.48
N GLY A 180 -3.98 6.91 -33.14
CA GLY A 180 -3.79 8.35 -33.06
C GLY A 180 -4.94 9.11 -33.73
N SER A 181 -5.88 9.61 -32.93
CA SER A 181 -6.80 10.68 -33.33
C SER A 181 -6.57 11.84 -32.38
N LYS A 182 -5.91 12.89 -32.87
CA LYS A 182 -5.78 14.19 -32.20
C LYS A 182 -7.15 14.88 -32.25
N SER A 183 -8.11 14.42 -31.44
CA SER A 183 -9.25 15.28 -31.13
C SER A 183 -8.83 16.20 -29.99
N SER A 184 -8.95 17.50 -30.24
CA SER A 184 -8.80 18.57 -29.28
C SER A 184 -9.83 18.40 -28.17
N ALA A 185 -9.55 17.52 -27.21
CA ALA A 185 -10.29 17.40 -25.98
C ALA A 185 -10.12 18.71 -25.20
N SER A 186 -11.24 19.33 -24.86
CA SER A 186 -11.33 20.52 -24.02
C SER A 186 -10.44 20.37 -22.77
N LEU A 187 -9.35 21.13 -22.76
CA LEU A 187 -8.37 21.17 -21.67
C LEU A 187 -9.07 21.64 -20.39
N VAL A 188 -9.34 20.73 -19.46
CA VAL A 188 -9.91 21.08 -18.16
C VAL A 188 -8.80 21.72 -17.31
N LEU A 189 -9.00 22.97 -16.87
CA LEU A 189 -8.17 23.61 -15.86
C LEU A 189 -8.42 22.90 -14.53
N VAL A 190 -7.43 22.14 -14.07
CA VAL A 190 -7.48 21.40 -12.80
C VAL A 190 -6.64 22.16 -11.76
N PRO A 191 -7.10 22.29 -10.50
CA PRO A 191 -6.30 22.94 -9.46
C PRO A 191 -4.93 22.26 -9.27
N GLU A 192 -3.88 23.05 -9.03
CA GLU A 192 -2.49 22.56 -8.90
C GLU A 192 -2.36 21.43 -7.86
N ARG A 193 -3.09 21.54 -6.75
CA ARG A 193 -3.14 20.53 -5.68
C ARG A 193 -3.63 19.16 -6.17
N GLN A 194 -4.52 19.15 -7.16
CA GLN A 194 -5.04 17.92 -7.74
C GLN A 194 -4.05 17.32 -8.75
N THR A 195 -3.33 18.15 -9.50
CA THR A 195 -2.22 17.66 -10.34
C THR A 195 -1.07 17.11 -9.53
N GLU A 196 -0.69 17.77 -8.43
CA GLU A 196 0.31 17.25 -7.49
C GLU A 196 -0.08 15.87 -6.94
N ALA A 197 -1.37 15.67 -6.63
CA ALA A 197 -1.86 14.39 -6.14
C ALA A 197 -1.81 13.27 -7.20
N TRP A 198 -2.08 13.57 -8.48
CA TRP A 198 -1.89 12.61 -9.58
C TRP A 198 -0.40 12.29 -9.80
N VAL A 199 0.47 13.30 -9.73
CA VAL A 199 1.94 13.11 -9.77
C VAL A 199 2.39 12.24 -8.60
N THR A 200 1.81 12.44 -7.41
CA THR A 200 2.08 11.61 -6.23
C THR A 200 1.65 10.17 -6.44
N ALA A 201 0.46 9.93 -7.00
CA ALA A 201 -0.01 8.60 -7.35
C ALA A 201 0.96 7.90 -8.31
N LEU A 202 1.32 8.60 -9.39
CA LEU A 202 2.25 8.11 -10.41
C LEU A 202 3.62 7.77 -9.79
N ALA A 203 4.22 8.69 -9.04
CA ALA A 203 5.51 8.50 -8.40
C ALA A 203 5.53 7.30 -7.45
N ARG A 204 4.46 7.11 -6.66
CA ARG A 204 4.32 5.97 -5.74
C ARG A 204 4.20 4.64 -6.48
N LEU A 205 3.43 4.59 -7.56
CA LEU A 205 3.28 3.37 -8.38
C LEU A 205 4.56 3.05 -9.15
N THR A 206 5.21 4.05 -9.73
CA THR A 206 6.52 3.91 -10.39
C THR A 206 7.57 3.37 -9.42
N ARG A 207 7.61 3.88 -8.18
CA ARG A 207 8.49 3.35 -7.14
C ARG A 207 8.20 1.89 -6.81
N ALA A 208 6.93 1.53 -6.59
CA ALA A 208 6.55 0.15 -6.31
C ALA A 208 6.97 -0.80 -7.44
N ARG A 209 6.64 -0.44 -8.70
CA ARG A 209 7.02 -1.18 -9.89
C ARG A 209 8.53 -1.36 -9.98
N ARG A 210 9.31 -0.28 -9.78
CA ARG A 210 10.76 -0.32 -9.86
C ARG A 210 11.36 -1.29 -8.85
N ILE A 211 10.90 -1.23 -7.60
CA ILE A 211 11.37 -2.15 -6.56
C ILE A 211 11.05 -3.60 -6.91
N PHE A 212 9.85 -3.90 -7.44
CA PHE A 212 9.52 -5.27 -7.86
C PHE A 212 10.38 -5.76 -9.03
N LEU A 213 10.71 -4.90 -9.99
CA LEU A 213 11.64 -5.25 -11.08
C LEU A 213 13.07 -5.51 -10.57
N ASP A 214 13.54 -4.73 -9.60
CA ASP A 214 14.85 -4.97 -9.01
C ASP A 214 14.85 -6.25 -8.14
N LEU A 215 13.77 -6.52 -7.40
CA LEU A 215 13.59 -7.77 -6.65
C LEU A 215 13.48 -9.01 -7.55
N SER A 216 12.94 -8.88 -8.76
CA SER A 216 12.87 -9.99 -9.72
C SER A 216 14.24 -10.34 -10.30
N ARG A 217 15.09 -9.33 -10.56
CA ARG A 217 16.49 -9.52 -10.98
C ARG A 217 17.34 -10.20 -9.90
N LEU A 218 17.03 -9.93 -8.63
CA LEU A 218 17.72 -10.48 -7.46
C LEU A 218 17.07 -11.76 -6.91
N ALA A 219 16.00 -12.26 -7.55
CA ALA A 219 15.31 -13.47 -7.10
C ALA A 219 16.21 -14.70 -7.26
N ARG A 220 16.17 -15.60 -6.26
CA ARG A 220 16.94 -16.85 -6.26
C ARG A 220 16.18 -17.99 -6.92
N ASP A 221 14.86 -17.91 -6.92
CA ASP A 221 13.92 -18.91 -7.41
C ASP A 221 13.00 -18.33 -8.48
N ALA A 222 12.62 -19.18 -9.43
CA ALA A 222 11.78 -18.81 -10.57
C ALA A 222 10.36 -18.39 -10.14
N GLU A 223 9.85 -18.95 -9.04
CA GLU A 223 8.54 -18.59 -8.48
C GLU A 223 8.55 -17.13 -8.01
N SER A 224 9.47 -16.74 -7.14
CA SER A 224 9.59 -15.37 -6.64
C SER A 224 9.87 -14.37 -7.76
N GLN A 225 10.67 -14.75 -8.76
CA GLN A 225 10.91 -13.93 -9.95
C GLN A 225 9.59 -13.68 -10.71
N SER A 226 8.84 -14.73 -10.99
CA SER A 226 7.56 -14.67 -11.70
C SER A 226 6.52 -13.84 -10.95
N LEU A 227 6.41 -14.00 -9.62
CA LEU A 227 5.51 -13.20 -8.80
C LEU A 227 5.84 -11.71 -8.86
N CYS A 228 7.13 -11.35 -8.80
CA CYS A 228 7.55 -9.95 -8.87
C CYS A 228 7.25 -9.34 -10.25
N LEU A 229 7.53 -10.06 -11.34
CA LEU A 229 7.23 -9.61 -12.71
C LEU A 229 5.73 -9.42 -12.92
N SER A 230 4.92 -10.43 -12.58
CA SER A 230 3.46 -10.33 -12.67
C SER A 230 2.90 -9.17 -11.86
N THR A 231 3.46 -8.90 -10.67
CA THR A 231 3.02 -7.77 -9.83
C THR A 231 3.43 -6.43 -10.43
N ALA A 232 4.60 -6.34 -11.07
CA ALA A 232 5.00 -5.14 -11.81
C ALA A 232 4.07 -4.86 -12.99
N ASP A 233 3.68 -5.91 -13.74
CA ASP A 233 2.75 -5.81 -14.87
C ASP A 233 1.34 -5.37 -14.43
N ASP A 234 0.86 -5.87 -13.28
CA ASP A 234 -0.42 -5.44 -12.69
C ASP A 234 -0.42 -3.92 -12.42
N ILE A 235 0.70 -3.38 -11.94
CA ILE A 235 0.88 -1.96 -11.61
C ILE A 235 0.89 -1.07 -12.86
N ASP A 236 1.37 -1.57 -14.00
CA ASP A 236 1.47 -0.80 -15.25
C ASP A 236 0.12 -0.25 -15.71
N SER A 237 -0.98 -0.96 -15.45
CA SER A 237 -2.32 -0.49 -15.76
C SER A 237 -2.66 0.83 -15.03
N SER A 238 -2.31 0.92 -13.74
CA SER A 238 -2.50 2.11 -12.92
C SER A 238 -1.55 3.25 -13.30
N ILE A 239 -0.31 2.94 -13.69
CA ILE A 239 0.66 3.92 -14.19
C ILE A 239 0.15 4.55 -15.49
N ARG A 240 -0.27 3.73 -16.46
CA ARG A 240 -0.85 4.21 -17.73
C ARG A 240 -2.06 5.11 -17.47
N PHE A 241 -2.94 4.73 -16.54
CA PHE A 241 -4.08 5.54 -16.15
C PHE A 241 -3.69 6.91 -15.57
N CYS A 242 -2.70 6.97 -14.66
CA CYS A 242 -2.23 8.23 -14.10
C CYS A 242 -1.61 9.13 -15.18
N ASN A 243 -0.79 8.57 -16.06
CA ASN A 243 -0.20 9.31 -17.18
C ASN A 243 -1.27 9.89 -18.11
N TYR A 244 -2.29 9.10 -18.47
CA TYR A 244 -3.42 9.57 -19.27
C TYR A 244 -4.15 10.76 -18.60
N LYS A 245 -4.40 10.68 -17.29
CA LYS A 245 -5.04 11.77 -16.54
C LYS A 245 -4.18 13.03 -16.50
N LEU A 246 -2.87 12.90 -16.34
CA LEU A 246 -1.93 14.02 -16.36
C LEU A 246 -1.83 14.69 -17.74
N GLN A 247 -1.76 13.90 -18.82
CA GLN A 247 -1.73 14.43 -20.20
C GLN A 247 -3.02 15.17 -20.58
N SER A 248 -4.14 14.73 -20.03
CA SER A 248 -5.45 15.36 -20.24
C SER A 248 -5.66 16.62 -19.40
N THR A 249 -4.71 16.96 -18.53
CA THR A 249 -4.82 18.08 -17.58
C THR A 249 -3.90 19.23 -17.99
N ARG A 250 -4.45 20.45 -18.04
CA ARG A 250 -3.63 21.67 -18.19
C ARG A 250 -3.35 22.24 -16.81
N SER A 251 -2.10 22.19 -16.36
CA SER A 251 -1.66 22.73 -15.07
C SER A 251 -0.28 23.38 -15.21
N SER A 252 -0.03 24.42 -14.42
CA SER A 252 1.28 25.06 -14.22
C SER A 252 2.20 24.24 -13.33
N PHE A 253 1.67 23.22 -12.63
CA PHE A 253 2.46 22.36 -11.77
C PHE A 253 3.50 21.57 -12.58
N PRO A 254 4.78 21.56 -12.19
CA PRO A 254 5.82 20.84 -12.91
C PRO A 254 5.58 19.33 -12.80
N ILE A 255 5.33 18.69 -13.95
CA ILE A 255 5.15 17.23 -14.03
C ILE A 255 6.52 16.60 -14.31
N PRO A 256 7.05 15.74 -13.42
CA PRO A 256 8.27 14.99 -13.68
C PRO A 256 8.18 14.19 -14.98
N GLN A 257 9.18 14.31 -15.85
CA GLN A 257 9.20 13.63 -17.16
C GLN A 257 10.08 12.38 -17.17
N SER A 258 11.06 12.29 -16.27
CA SER A 258 11.93 11.12 -16.14
C SER A 258 11.51 10.21 -15.00
N GLU A 259 11.87 8.92 -15.10
CA GLU A 259 11.67 7.95 -14.01
C GLU A 259 12.45 8.37 -12.75
N GLU A 260 13.66 8.91 -12.92
CA GLU A 260 14.52 9.37 -11.82
C GLU A 260 13.88 10.52 -11.03
N ASP A 261 13.31 11.50 -11.72
CA ASP A 261 12.60 12.62 -11.08
C ASP A 261 11.36 12.14 -10.32
N LEU A 262 10.61 11.16 -10.87
CA LEU A 262 9.47 10.55 -10.19
C LEU A 262 9.90 9.81 -8.92
N LEU A 263 11.02 9.09 -8.97
CA LEU A 263 11.55 8.38 -7.82
C LEU A 263 12.03 9.36 -6.72
N ALA A 264 12.69 10.44 -7.10
CA ALA A 264 13.08 11.52 -6.18
C ALA A 264 11.85 12.19 -5.54
N PHE A 265 10.82 12.47 -6.34
CA PHE A 265 9.56 13.01 -5.83
C PHE A 265 8.88 12.07 -4.83
N ALA A 266 8.87 10.76 -5.11
CA ALA A 266 8.32 9.76 -4.19
C ALA A 266 9.05 9.73 -2.84
N GLN A 267 10.39 9.86 -2.84
CA GLN A 267 11.20 9.85 -1.62
C GLN A 267 10.94 11.07 -0.74
N ASN A 268 10.83 12.26 -1.33
CA ASN A 268 10.58 13.49 -0.57
C ASN A 268 9.19 13.48 0.11
N ASN A 269 8.19 12.87 -0.54
CA ASN A 269 6.84 12.76 0.02
C ASN A 269 6.64 11.58 0.99
N TYR A 270 7.64 10.71 1.18
CA TYR A 270 7.56 9.60 2.14
C TYR A 270 7.49 10.07 3.60
N GLY A 271 8.08 11.22 3.93
CA GLY A 271 8.18 11.72 5.32
C GLY A 271 6.96 12.49 5.85
N ALA A 272 6.06 12.97 4.97
CA ALA A 272 4.96 13.86 5.36
C ALA A 272 3.73 13.11 5.90
N GLU A 273 3.44 11.90 5.40
CA GLU A 273 2.23 11.15 5.76
C GLU A 273 2.26 10.53 7.17
N GLY A 274 3.45 10.36 7.76
CA GLY A 274 3.65 9.77 9.08
C GLY A 274 3.35 10.69 10.27
N ARG A 275 3.20 12.01 10.05
CA ARG A 275 3.06 13.00 11.15
C ARG A 275 1.63 13.51 11.38
N GLY A 276 0.69 13.29 10.45
CA GLY A 276 -0.60 13.99 10.43
C GLY A 276 -1.86 13.15 10.72
N GLY A 277 -1.78 12.09 11.53
CA GLY A 277 -2.86 11.08 11.58
C GLY A 277 -3.20 10.48 12.94
N GLY A 278 -2.91 11.16 14.05
CA GLY A 278 -3.32 10.75 15.41
C GLY A 278 -4.82 10.87 15.69
N GLY A 279 -5.68 10.78 14.68
CA GLY A 279 -7.13 10.90 14.80
C GLY A 279 -7.78 9.56 15.13
N ARG A 280 -8.26 9.42 16.37
CA ARG A 280 -9.24 8.45 16.91
C ARG A 280 -9.50 7.21 16.05
N LEU A 281 -8.85 6.12 16.42
CA LEU A 281 -9.43 4.79 16.27
C LEU A 281 -10.48 4.61 17.39
N THR A 282 -11.72 4.97 17.10
CA THR A 282 -12.89 4.61 17.91
C THR A 282 -13.84 3.79 17.06
N GLY A 283 -14.24 2.60 17.55
CA GLY A 283 -15.27 1.73 16.99
C GLY A 283 -14.74 0.73 15.98
#